data_AF-A0A6M0FVH3-F1
#
_entry.id   AF-A0A6M0FVH3-F1
#
_cell.length_a   1.000
_cell.length_b   1.000
_cell.length_c   1.000
_cell.angle_alpha   90.00
_cell.angle_beta   90.00
_cell.angle_gamma   90.00
#
_symmetry.space_group_name_H-M   'P 1'
#
loop_
_entity.id
_entity.type
_entity.pdbx_description
1 polymer ?
#
loop_
_entity_poly.entity_id
_entity_poly.type
_entity_poly.pdbx_seq_one_letter_code
_entity_poly.pdbx_strand_id
1 'polypeptide(L)'
;MSIIQSGVVPVGNQNGTTFAKEVTILFPQPFPKTPTIVANTLQQSGLPPIPDAFAVSIVEVNTQQAVARIFRVDVTPPQAGGWGQDLQLGWIAHSW
;
A
#
# COMPACT_ATOMS: atom_id res chain seq x y z
N MET A 1 -10.25 -6.76 24.15
CA MET A 1 -11.32 -6.20 23.28
C MET A 1 -10.79 -6.32 21.87
N SER A 2 -11.46 -7.08 21.01
CA SER A 2 -11.01 -7.24 19.62
C SER A 2 -11.45 -6.03 18.81
N ILE A 3 -10.51 -5.43 18.08
CA ILE A 3 -10.76 -4.29 17.20
C ILE A 3 -10.31 -4.70 15.81
N ILE A 4 -11.14 -4.38 14.82
CA ILE A 4 -10.83 -4.53 13.40
C ILE A 4 -11.00 -3.15 12.77
N GLN A 5 -10.01 -2.73 12.00
CA GLN A 5 -10.06 -1.50 11.20
C GLN A 5 -9.65 -1.85 9.77
N SER A 6 -10.23 -1.17 8.80
CA SER A 6 -9.92 -1.36 7.38
C SER A 6 -10.09 -0.06 6.63
N GLY A 7 -9.47 0.04 5.46
CA GLY A 7 -9.65 1.20 4.60
C GLY A 7 -8.90 1.10 3.30
N VAL A 8 -8.93 2.21 2.56
CA VAL A 8 -8.13 2.43 1.36
C VAL A 8 -7.34 3.71 1.58
N VAL A 9 -6.04 3.68 1.30
CA VAL A 9 -5.17 4.87 1.32
C VAL A 9 -4.65 5.15 -0.09
N PRO A 10 -4.65 6.42 -0.56
CA PRO A 10 -4.00 6.76 -1.81
C PRO A 10 -2.49 6.56 -1.68
N VAL A 11 -1.91 5.81 -2.62
CA VAL A 11 -0.46 5.71 -2.80
C VAL A 11 0.00 6.79 -3.77
N GLY A 12 -0.81 7.07 -4.80
CA GLY A 12 -0.52 8.02 -5.87
C GLY A 12 0.49 7.46 -6.88
N ASN A 13 0.78 8.24 -7.91
CA ASN A 13 1.74 7.85 -8.94
C ASN A 13 3.20 7.91 -8.46
N GLN A 14 4.08 7.15 -9.11
CA GLN A 14 5.53 7.23 -9.00
C GLN A 14 6.10 7.58 -10.38
N ASN A 15 6.60 8.81 -10.53
CA ASN A 15 7.29 9.26 -11.73
C ASN A 15 8.80 9.14 -11.54
N GLY A 16 9.50 8.46 -12.45
CA GLY A 16 10.97 8.36 -12.46
C GLY A 16 11.50 6.93 -12.32
N THR A 17 12.78 6.81 -12.00
CA THR A 17 13.53 5.53 -12.00
C THR A 17 13.38 4.71 -10.72
N THR A 18 12.64 5.21 -9.72
CA THR A 18 12.46 4.52 -8.44
C THR A 18 11.32 3.53 -8.53
N PHE A 19 11.62 2.26 -8.28
CA PHE A 19 10.65 1.16 -8.34
C PHE A 19 9.84 0.98 -7.06
N ALA A 20 10.36 1.52 -5.95
CA ALA A 20 9.78 1.38 -4.62
C ALA A 20 9.16 2.70 -4.15
N LYS A 21 7.98 2.59 -3.55
CA LYS A 21 7.32 3.70 -2.86
C LYS A 21 6.82 3.24 -1.50
N GLU A 22 6.99 4.07 -0.49
CA GLU A 22 6.45 3.81 0.84
C GLU A 22 5.20 4.66 1.08
N VAL A 23 4.21 4.05 1.74
CA VAL A 23 2.96 4.71 2.13
C VAL A 23 2.68 4.41 3.60
N THR A 24 2.28 5.45 4.32
CA THR A 24 1.84 5.31 5.72
C THR A 24 0.34 5.07 5.76
N ILE A 25 -0.07 4.01 6.45
CA ILE A 25 -1.44 3.68 6.78
C ILE A 25 -1.70 4.19 8.19
N LEU A 26 -2.49 5.25 8.33
CA LEU A 26 -2.93 5.74 9.64
C LEU A 26 -4.18 4.98 10.08
N PHE A 27 -4.15 4.43 11.29
CA PHE A 27 -5.35 3.82 11.86
C PHE A 27 -6.28 4.92 12.38
N PRO A 28 -7.59 4.89 12.02
CA PRO A 28 -8.57 5.87 12.51
C PRO A 28 -8.59 6.03 14.04
N GLN A 29 -8.30 4.96 14.77
CA GLN A 29 -8.08 4.96 16.21
C GLN A 29 -6.87 4.09 16.56
N PRO A 30 -6.09 4.45 17.60
CA PRO A 30 -5.00 3.59 18.07
C PRO A 30 -5.49 2.23 18.52
N PHE A 31 -4.79 1.16 18.12
CA PHE A 31 -5.02 -0.17 18.68
C PHE A 31 -4.43 -0.27 20.09
N PRO A 32 -5.03 -1.09 20.98
CA PRO A 32 -4.52 -1.30 22.35
C PRO A 32 -3.19 -2.06 22.38
N LYS A 33 -2.84 -2.74 21.28
CA LYS A 33 -1.58 -3.46 21.06
C LYS A 33 -1.25 -3.45 19.57
N THR A 34 -0.01 -3.71 19.19
CA THR A 34 0.39 -3.77 17.77
C THR A 34 -0.50 -4.76 17.01
N PRO A 35 -1.24 -4.32 15.98
CA PRO A 35 -2.15 -5.19 15.23
C PRO A 35 -1.39 -6.06 14.23
N THR A 36 -2.05 -7.11 13.75
CA THR A 36 -1.69 -7.81 12.52
C THR A 36 -2.41 -7.12 11.36
N ILE A 37 -1.71 -6.87 10.26
CA ILE A 37 -2.22 -6.13 9.10
C ILE A 37 -1.88 -6.88 7.81
N VAL A 38 -2.83 -6.88 6.88
CA VAL A 38 -2.65 -7.32 5.49
C VAL A 38 -3.06 -6.17 4.58
N ALA A 39 -2.31 -5.99 3.48
CA ALA A 39 -2.60 -4.96 2.49
C ALA A 39 -2.38 -5.48 1.07
N ASN A 40 -3.11 -4.93 0.12
CA ASN A 40 -2.99 -5.23 -1.30
C ASN A 40 -3.12 -3.96 -2.13
N THR A 41 -2.42 -3.90 -3.27
CA THR A 41 -2.63 -2.82 -4.23
C THR A 41 -4.01 -2.90 -4.85
N LEU A 42 -4.56 -1.74 -5.17
CA LEU A 42 -5.81 -1.55 -5.90
C LEU A 42 -5.54 -0.60 -7.06
N GLN A 43 -6.09 -0.91 -8.22
CA GLN A 43 -6.00 -0.02 -9.37
C GLN A 43 -6.75 1.29 -9.07
N GLN A 44 -6.27 2.40 -9.64
CA GLN A 44 -7.04 3.63 -9.72
C GLN A 44 -8.45 3.38 -10.29
N SER A 45 -9.47 3.93 -9.61
CA SER A 45 -10.86 3.83 -10.08
C SER A 45 -11.10 4.68 -11.34
N GLY A 46 -11.98 4.21 -12.22
CA GLY A 46 -12.38 4.93 -13.43
C GLY A 46 -11.43 4.82 -14.63
N LEU A 47 -10.36 4.02 -14.52
CA LEU A 47 -9.46 3.72 -15.63
C LEU A 47 -9.69 2.31 -16.19
N PRO A 48 -9.42 2.06 -17.48
CA PRO A 48 -9.33 0.70 -18.01
C PRO A 48 -8.23 -0.09 -17.27
N PRO A 49 -8.20 -1.43 -17.37
CA PRO A 49 -7.13 -2.23 -16.79
C PRO A 49 -5.75 -1.77 -17.23
N ILE A 50 -4.87 -1.48 -16.27
CA ILE A 50 -3.49 -1.05 -16.52
C ILE A 50 -2.56 -2.23 -16.24
N PRO A 51 -1.68 -2.59 -17.17
CA PRO A 51 -0.85 -3.80 -17.08
C PRO A 51 0.36 -3.62 -16.15
N ASP A 52 0.20 -2.90 -15.04
CA ASP A 52 1.24 -2.76 -14.02
C ASP A 52 1.06 -3.87 -12.98
N ALA A 53 2.16 -4.54 -12.60
CA ALA A 53 2.15 -5.55 -11.55
C ALA A 53 2.93 -5.04 -10.33
N PHE A 54 2.35 -5.19 -9.14
CA PHE A 54 2.94 -4.68 -7.91
C PHE A 54 3.06 -5.77 -6.84
N ALA A 55 4.13 -5.69 -6.06
CA ALA A 55 4.29 -6.38 -4.78
C ALA A 55 4.15 -5.38 -3.63
N VAL A 56 3.59 -5.83 -2.51
CA VAL A 56 3.46 -5.03 -1.28
C VAL A 56 4.03 -5.81 -0.11
N SER A 57 4.82 -5.13 0.70
CA SER A 57 5.31 -5.64 1.99
C SER A 57 5.02 -4.63 3.09
N ILE A 58 4.52 -5.10 4.23
CA ILE A 58 4.43 -4.28 5.44
C ILE A 58 5.82 -4.28 6.08
N VAL A 59 6.39 -3.09 6.28
CA VAL A 59 7.78 -2.94 6.78
C VAL A 59 7.84 -2.47 8.23
N GLU A 60 6.82 -1.76 8.70
CA GLU A 60 6.70 -1.31 10.09
C GLU A 60 5.23 -1.32 10.54
N VAL A 61 4.99 -1.67 11.80
CA VAL A 61 3.66 -1.63 12.42
C VAL A 61 3.79 -1.22 13.89
N ASN A 62 2.99 -0.26 14.32
CA ASN A 62 2.80 0.08 15.73
C ASN A 62 1.31 0.23 16.04
N THR A 63 0.95 0.78 17.19
CA THR A 63 -0.46 0.92 17.60
C THR A 63 -1.23 1.99 16.83
N GLN A 64 -0.56 2.93 16.18
CA GLN A 64 -1.16 4.10 15.52
C GLN A 64 -1.11 4.00 14.00
N GLN A 65 -0.13 3.30 13.45
CA GLN A 65 0.09 3.22 12.01
C GLN A 65 0.79 1.93 11.57
N ALA A 66 0.79 1.72 10.26
CA ALA A 66 1.68 0.80 9.57
C ALA A 66 2.34 1.50 8.37
N VAL A 67 3.49 1.01 7.95
CA VAL A 67 4.17 1.44 6.72
C VAL A 67 4.21 0.28 5.74
N ALA A 68 3.73 0.52 4.53
CA ALA A 68 3.79 -0.43 3.44
C ALA A 68 4.79 0.04 2.39
N ARG A 69 5.67 -0.86 1.93
CA ARG A 69 6.55 -0.65 0.79
C ARG A 69 5.96 -1.37 -0.42
N ILE A 70 5.84 -0.64 -1.52
CA ILE A 70 5.22 -1.10 -2.76
C ILE A 70 6.29 -1.07 -3.85
N PHE A 71 6.39 -2.15 -4.61
CA PHE A 71 7.36 -2.30 -5.70
C PHE A 71 6.67 -2.71 -6.99
N ARG A 72 6.98 -2.06 -8.12
CA ARG A 72 6.51 -2.50 -9.44
C ARG A 72 7.41 -3.62 -9.98
N VAL A 73 6.85 -4.81 -10.20
CA VAL A 73 7.62 -6.05 -10.46
C VAL A 73 7.69 -6.47 -11.93
N ASP A 74 6.91 -5.85 -12.81
CA ASP A 74 6.86 -6.15 -14.25
C ASP A 74 7.87 -5.35 -15.09
N VAL A 75 8.69 -4.52 -14.46
CA VAL A 75 9.69 -3.67 -15.14
C VAL A 75 11.10 -3.90 -14.59
N THR A 76 12.10 -3.81 -15.48
CA THR A 76 13.52 -3.90 -15.12
C THR A 76 14.23 -2.57 -15.39
N PRO A 77 15.23 -2.17 -14.58
CA PRO A 77 16.07 -1.02 -14.90
C PRO A 77 16.79 -1.21 -16.24
N PRO A 78 16.96 -0.15 -17.05
CA PRO A 78 16.55 1.24 -16.84
C PRO A 78 15.16 1.58 -17.38
N GLN A 79 14.41 0.61 -17.94
CA GLN A 79 13.07 0.81 -18.53
C GLN A 79 11.95 0.96 -17.48
N ALA A 80 12.28 1.49 -16.31
CA ALA A 80 11.33 1.85 -15.28
C ALA A 80 10.56 3.10 -15.72
N GLY A 81 9.65 2.93 -16.68
CA GLY A 81 8.59 3.91 -16.84
C GLY A 81 7.92 4.12 -15.48
N GLY A 82 7.43 5.34 -15.24
CA GLY A 82 6.60 5.60 -14.07
C GLY A 82 5.39 4.67 -14.03
N TRP A 83 4.63 4.73 -12.94
CA TRP A 83 3.41 3.95 -12.86
C TRP A 83 2.36 4.54 -13.81
N GLY A 84 1.57 3.67 -14.45
CA GLY A 84 0.53 4.10 -15.38
C GLY A 84 -0.68 4.73 -14.69
N GLN A 85 -0.66 4.85 -13.36
CA GLN A 85 -1.81 5.14 -12.51
C GLN A 85 -1.45 5.80 -11.19
N ASP A 86 -2.44 6.47 -10.60
CA ASP A 86 -2.47 6.82 -9.19
C ASP A 86 -2.92 5.61 -8.35
N LEU A 87 -1.94 4.80 -7.96
CA LEU A 87 -2.17 3.56 -7.23
C LEU A 87 -2.89 3.81 -5.88
N GLN A 88 -3.71 2.84 -5.47
CA GLN A 88 -4.35 2.79 -4.16
C GLN A 88 -3.89 1.55 -3.38
N LEU A 89 -4.01 1.59 -2.06
CA LEU A 89 -3.71 0.45 -1.19
C LEU A 89 -4.91 0.15 -0.29
N GLY A 90 -5.52 -1.00 -0.48
CA GLY A 90 -6.51 -1.56 0.43
C GLY A 90 -5.83 -2.25 1.61
N TRP A 91 -6.39 -2.13 2.80
CA TRP A 91 -5.82 -2.74 4.00
C TRP A 91 -6.90 -3.17 5.00
N ILE A 92 -6.57 -4.19 5.79
CA ILE A 92 -7.32 -4.63 6.96
C ILE A 92 -6.35 -4.97 8.09
N ALA A 93 -6.66 -4.50 9.30
CA ALA A 93 -5.86 -4.71 10.49
C ALA A 93 -6.73 -5.17 11.66
N HIS A 94 -6.20 -6.07 12.49
CA HIS A 94 -6.89 -6.55 13.69
C HIS A 94 -5.94 -6.75 14.87
N SER A 95 -6.46 -6.61 16.09
CA SER A 95 -5.78 -7.00 17.32
C SER A 95 -6.70 -7.86 18.19
N TRP A 96 -6.22 -9.03 18.63
CA TRP A 96 -6.97 -9.96 19.49
C TRP A 96 -6.98 -9.58 20.98
#